data_AF-K1TX94-F1
#
_entry.id   AF-K1TX94-F1
#
_cell.length_a   1.000
_cell.length_b   1.000
_cell.length_c   1.000
_cell.angle_alpha   90.00
_cell.angle_beta   90.00
_cell.angle_gamma   90.00
#
_symmetry.space_group_name_H-M   'P 1'
#
loop_
_entity.id
_entity.type
_entity.pdbx_description
1 polymer ?
#
loop_
_entity_poly.entity_id
_entity_poly.type
_entity_poly.pdbx_seq_one_letter_code
_entity_poly.pdbx_strand_id
1 'polypeptide(L)'
;YIALAKKTYTIDNGNQSTFIDFKNDENIIAYGELPSGAATEGDGYVEFNIPLKYKNLTDQPTHIIVVCSSSKYGDYMTGGAGSTLYVDDLSLIYDGTPTIWE
;
A
#
# COMPACT_ATOMS: atom_id res chain seq x y z
N TYR A 1 0.06 -2.28 1.02
CA TYR A 1 0.28 -1.34 -0.10
C TYR A 1 1.23 -0.23 0.34
N ILE A 2 1.67 0.60 -0.60
CA ILE A 2 2.47 1.80 -0.35
C ILE A 2 1.90 2.97 -1.16
N ALA A 3 1.92 4.18 -0.61
CA ALA A 3 1.50 5.38 -1.30
C ALA A 3 2.37 6.59 -0.95
N LEU A 4 2.51 7.51 -1.90
CA LEU A 4 3.11 8.83 -1.71
C LEU A 4 1.99 9.88 -1.65
N ALA A 5 2.00 10.75 -0.63
CA ALA A 5 0.89 11.65 -0.35
C ALA A 5 1.33 13.08 0.02
N LYS A 6 0.38 14.02 -0.10
CA LYS A 6 0.53 15.44 0.28
C LYS A 6 0.04 15.75 1.69
N LYS A 7 -0.69 14.83 2.33
CA LYS A 7 -1.29 15.01 3.66
C LYS A 7 -1.35 13.69 4.43
N THR A 8 -1.65 13.79 5.72
CA THR A 8 -2.04 12.67 6.58
C THR A 8 -3.48 12.23 6.34
N TYR A 9 -3.78 10.97 6.63
CA TYR A 9 -5.12 10.40 6.54
C TYR A 9 -5.52 9.80 7.88
N THR A 10 -6.77 10.02 8.27
CA THR A 10 -7.41 9.34 9.40
C THR A 10 -8.33 8.27 8.84
N ILE A 11 -8.10 7.01 9.23
CA ILE A 11 -8.90 5.85 8.80
C ILE A 11 -9.72 5.36 9.98
N ASP A 12 -11.03 5.25 9.77
CA ASP A 12 -11.99 4.69 10.70
C ASP A 12 -12.66 3.47 10.06
N ASN A 13 -12.37 2.27 10.56
CA ASN A 13 -12.94 1.02 10.04
C ASN A 13 -14.46 0.91 10.22
N GLY A 14 -15.05 1.69 11.14
CA GLY A 14 -16.51 1.81 11.28
C GLY A 14 -17.14 2.74 10.24
N ASN A 15 -16.34 3.53 9.53
CA ASN A 15 -16.79 4.52 8.56
C ASN A 15 -15.96 4.47 7.27
N GLN A 16 -16.43 3.68 6.30
CA GLN A 16 -15.76 3.48 5.01
C GLN A 16 -15.57 4.76 4.20
N SER A 17 -16.29 5.85 4.47
CA SER A 17 -16.06 7.15 3.80
C SER A 17 -14.70 7.77 4.14
N THR A 18 -14.04 7.28 5.20
CA THR A 18 -12.68 7.69 5.58
C THR A 18 -11.60 6.93 4.81
N PHE A 19 -11.96 5.87 4.08
CA PHE A 19 -10.99 5.05 3.36
C PHE A 19 -10.41 5.84 2.19
N ILE A 20 -9.13 5.61 1.90
CA ILE A 20 -8.41 6.36 0.88
C ILE A 20 -8.86 5.87 -0.49
N ASP A 21 -9.47 6.75 -1.28
CA ASP A 21 -9.64 6.54 -2.71
C ASP A 21 -8.32 6.83 -3.42
N PHE A 22 -7.44 5.82 -3.46
CA PHE A 22 -6.12 5.99 -4.06
C PHE A 22 -6.19 6.46 -5.51
N LYS A 23 -7.23 6.09 -6.27
CA LYS A 23 -7.37 6.43 -7.69
C LYS A 23 -7.78 7.88 -7.88
N ASN A 24 -8.79 8.36 -7.15
CA ASN A 24 -9.39 9.68 -7.41
C ASN A 24 -8.92 10.77 -6.44
N ASP A 25 -8.29 10.45 -5.31
CA ASP A 25 -7.81 11.50 -4.39
C ASP A 25 -6.59 12.24 -4.96
N GLU A 26 -6.75 13.55 -5.18
CA GLU A 26 -5.71 14.46 -5.68
C GLU A 26 -4.52 14.60 -4.70
N ASN A 27 -4.69 14.21 -3.45
CA ASN A 27 -3.63 14.22 -2.43
C ASN A 27 -2.71 12.98 -2.52
N ILE A 28 -3.07 11.98 -3.31
CA ILE A 28 -2.24 10.81 -3.62
C ILE A 28 -1.45 11.07 -4.90
N ILE A 29 -0.13 11.04 -4.79
CA ILE A 29 0.81 11.27 -5.90
C ILE A 29 1.18 9.96 -6.58
N ALA A 30 1.43 8.92 -5.81
CA ALA A 30 1.74 7.59 -6.32
C ALA A 30 1.15 6.50 -5.42
N TYR A 31 0.83 5.36 -6.01
CA TYR A 31 0.31 4.20 -5.31
C TYR A 31 0.89 2.91 -5.89
N GLY A 32 1.15 1.94 -5.03
CA GLY A 32 1.53 0.60 -5.42
C GLY A 32 0.98 -0.41 -4.41
N GLU A 33 0.60 -1.58 -4.90
CA GLU A 33 0.16 -2.67 -4.03
C GLU A 33 0.75 -4.00 -4.46
N LEU A 34 0.88 -4.91 -3.49
CA LEU A 34 1.05 -6.32 -3.79
C LEU A 34 -0.35 -6.87 -4.14
N PRO A 35 -0.61 -7.33 -5.37
CA PRO A 35 -1.95 -7.69 -5.81
C PRO A 35 -2.46 -8.98 -5.15
N SER A 36 -1.56 -9.88 -4.78
CA SER A 36 -1.88 -11.17 -4.16
C SER A 36 -1.98 -11.07 -2.64
N GLY A 37 -3.05 -11.64 -2.08
CA GLY A 37 -3.18 -11.91 -0.64
C GLY A 37 -2.98 -13.39 -0.30
N ALA A 38 -2.39 -14.17 -1.21
CA ALA A 38 -2.10 -15.58 -0.97
C ALA A 38 -0.98 -15.74 0.08
N ALA A 39 -0.98 -16.88 0.76
CA ALA A 39 0.14 -17.27 1.60
C ALA A 39 1.42 -17.39 0.74
N THR A 40 2.56 -17.08 1.36
CA THR A 40 3.87 -17.34 0.76
C THR A 40 4.05 -18.82 0.49
N GLU A 41 4.77 -19.17 -0.58
CA GLU A 41 5.09 -20.57 -0.87
C GLU A 41 6.15 -21.09 0.10
N GLY A 42 5.88 -22.24 0.73
CA GLY A 42 6.80 -22.88 1.68
C GLY A 42 6.88 -22.18 3.04
N ASP A 43 7.94 -22.49 3.79
CA ASP A 43 8.11 -22.08 5.20
C ASP A 43 9.10 -20.90 5.39
N GLY A 44 9.57 -20.30 4.30
CA GLY A 44 10.61 -19.25 4.31
C GLY A 44 10.11 -17.85 3.95
N TYR A 45 11.01 -16.87 4.03
CA TYR A 45 10.76 -15.52 3.52
C TYR A 45 10.73 -15.52 1.99
N VAL A 46 9.75 -14.81 1.43
CA VAL A 46 9.60 -14.62 -0.02
C VAL A 46 9.80 -13.14 -0.33
N GLU A 47 10.74 -12.83 -1.23
CA GLU A 47 10.99 -11.47 -1.69
C GLU A 47 9.80 -10.95 -2.48
N PHE A 48 9.47 -9.67 -2.29
CA PHE A 48 8.45 -8.99 -3.07
C PHE A 48 8.92 -7.60 -3.46
N ASN A 49 8.38 -7.11 -4.59
CA ASN A 49 8.58 -5.75 -5.05
C ASN A 49 7.23 -5.12 -5.36
N ILE A 50 7.02 -3.89 -4.88
CA ILE A 50 5.80 -3.12 -5.13
C ILE A 50 6.17 -1.88 -5.94
N PRO A 51 5.92 -1.85 -7.26
CA PRO A 51 6.21 -0.67 -8.06
C PRO A 51 5.23 0.46 -7.71
N LEU A 52 5.75 1.64 -7.40
CA LEU A 52 4.95 2.86 -7.27
C LEU A 52 4.55 3.36 -8.66
N LYS A 53 3.24 3.50 -8.87
CA LYS A 53 2.66 4.12 -10.07
C LYS A 53 2.27 5.56 -9.76
N TYR A 54 2.90 6.50 -10.45
CA TYR A 54 2.73 7.94 -10.26
C TYR A 54 1.56 8.47 -11.09
N LYS A 55 0.69 9.27 -10.49
CA LYS A 55 -0.33 10.04 -11.21
C LYS A 55 0.26 11.24 -11.94
N ASN A 56 1.26 11.86 -11.33
CA ASN A 56 2.00 12.99 -11.89
C ASN A 56 3.44 12.98 -11.34
N LEU A 57 4.33 13.69 -12.02
CA LEU A 57 5.75 13.81 -11.66
C LEU A 57 6.14 15.22 -11.17
N THR A 58 5.15 16.11 -11.04
CA THR A 58 5.38 17.51 -10.69
C THR A 58 5.14 17.78 -9.20
N ASP A 59 4.24 17.03 -8.57
CA ASP A 59 3.94 17.15 -7.16
C ASP A 59 5.05 16.50 -6.32
N GLN A 60 5.51 17.23 -5.32
CA GLN A 60 6.46 16.70 -4.34
C GLN A 60 5.72 16.04 -3.17
N PRO A 61 5.98 14.75 -2.86
CA PRO A 61 5.36 14.09 -1.72
C PRO A 61 5.93 14.61 -0.42
N THR A 62 5.05 14.77 0.58
CA THR A 62 5.43 15.16 1.95
C THR A 62 5.30 14.00 2.93
N HIS A 63 4.56 12.96 2.55
CA HIS A 63 4.28 11.79 3.38
C HIS A 63 4.43 10.49 2.57
N ILE A 64 4.88 9.44 3.24
CA ILE A 64 4.87 8.07 2.74
C ILE A 64 3.92 7.26 3.62
N ILE A 65 3.02 6.51 3.00
CA ILE A 65 2.10 5.60 3.68
C ILE A 65 2.55 4.18 3.35
N VAL A 66 2.88 3.38 4.36
CA VAL A 66 3.19 1.96 4.22
C VAL A 66 2.22 1.16 5.07
N VAL A 67 1.52 0.20 4.47
CA VAL A 67 0.53 -0.63 5.17
C VAL A 67 0.78 -2.10 4.88
N CYS A 68 0.98 -2.85 5.95
CA CYS A 68 1.07 -4.30 5.99
C CYS A 68 -0.11 -4.84 6.80
N SER A 69 -0.88 -5.78 6.25
CA SER A 69 -2.01 -6.40 6.93
C SER A 69 -2.01 -7.91 6.68
N SER A 70 -2.22 -8.70 7.73
CA SER A 70 -2.36 -10.15 7.61
C SER A 70 -3.72 -10.58 7.04
N SER A 71 -4.69 -9.66 6.94
CA SER A 71 -5.98 -9.90 6.30
C SER A 71 -6.33 -8.72 5.40
N LYS A 72 -6.36 -8.98 4.08
CA LYS A 72 -6.55 -7.94 3.05
C LYS A 72 -7.80 -7.08 3.28
N TYR A 73 -8.91 -7.68 3.72
CA TYR A 73 -10.19 -7.01 3.97
C TYR A 73 -10.51 -6.87 5.46
N GLY A 74 -9.49 -6.91 6.33
CA GLY A 74 -9.67 -6.83 7.78
C GLY A 74 -10.27 -5.47 8.23
N ASP A 75 -10.07 -4.43 7.43
CA ASP A 75 -10.73 -3.13 7.53
C ASP A 75 -12.25 -3.21 7.36
N TYR A 76 -12.76 -4.17 6.58
CA TYR A 76 -14.18 -4.53 6.47
C TYR A 76 -14.62 -5.60 7.48
N MET A 77 -13.85 -5.81 8.56
CA MET A 77 -14.07 -6.89 9.53
C MET A 77 -14.14 -8.28 8.87
N THR A 78 -13.45 -8.46 7.73
CA THR A 78 -13.45 -9.67 6.93
C THR A 78 -12.03 -10.24 6.84
N GLY A 79 -11.79 -11.36 7.52
CA GLY A 79 -10.47 -12.00 7.58
C GLY A 79 -10.51 -13.39 8.20
N GLY A 80 -9.34 -14.02 8.30
CA GLY A 80 -9.18 -15.32 8.95
C GLY A 80 -8.64 -15.17 10.36
N ALA A 81 -9.30 -15.76 11.36
CA ALA A 81 -8.73 -15.85 12.70
C ALA A 81 -7.38 -16.57 12.65
N GLY A 82 -6.35 -16.00 13.28
CA GLY A 82 -4.99 -16.54 13.25
C GLY A 82 -4.15 -16.15 12.02
N SER A 83 -4.68 -15.31 11.11
CA SER A 83 -3.89 -14.80 9.98
C SER A 83 -2.66 -14.04 10.48
N THR A 84 -1.48 -14.52 10.10
CA THR A 84 -0.19 -14.01 10.58
C THR A 84 0.64 -13.55 9.38
N LEU A 85 1.21 -12.35 9.46
CA LEU A 85 2.09 -11.78 8.45
C LEU A 85 3.42 -11.43 9.11
N TYR A 86 4.49 -12.00 8.58
CA TYR A 86 5.86 -11.62 8.92
C TYR A 86 6.42 -10.78 7.76
N VAL A 87 7.07 -9.67 8.09
CA VAL A 87 7.72 -8.79 7.13
C VAL A 87 9.10 -8.47 7.67
N ASP A 88 10.11 -8.55 6.81
CA ASP A 88 11.49 -8.23 7.14
C ASP A 88 12.16 -7.50 5.97
N ASP A 89 13.28 -6.82 6.24
CA ASP A 89 14.14 -6.17 5.25
C ASP A 89 13.44 -5.28 4.21
N LEU A 90 12.50 -4.44 4.66
CA LEU A 90 11.86 -3.43 3.81
C LEU A 90 12.85 -2.34 3.38
N SER A 91 12.94 -2.11 2.07
CA SER A 91 13.69 -1.01 1.47
C SER A 91 12.80 -0.16 0.57
N LEU A 92 12.99 1.16 0.63
CA LEU A 92 12.38 2.09 -0.32
C LEU A 92 13.41 2.46 -1.38
N ILE A 93 13.18 2.00 -2.61
CA ILE A 93 14.02 2.29 -3.77
C ILE A 93 13.44 3.52 -4.50
N TYR A 94 14.28 4.53 -4.75
CA TYR A 94 13.89 5.82 -5.33
C TYR A 94 14.67 6.18 -6.61
N ASP A 95 15.42 5.22 -7.16
CA ASP A 95 16.09 5.37 -8.46
C ASP A 95 15.24 4.83 -9.62
N GLY A 96 15.70 5.06 -10.85
CA GLY A 96 15.06 4.55 -12.07
C GLY A 96 14.01 5.46 -12.71
N THR A 97 13.28 4.90 -13.68
CA THR A 97 12.25 5.61 -14.45
C THR A 97 10.89 5.43 -13.77
N PRO A 98 10.17 6.51 -13.41
CA PRO A 98 8.86 6.41 -12.80
C PRO A 98 7.86 5.68 -13.70
N THR A 99 7.09 4.76 -13.13
CA THR A 99 5.93 4.17 -13.81
C THR A 99 4.75 5.11 -13.66
N ILE A 100 4.03 5.42 -14.75
CA ILE A 100 2.83 6.26 -14.70
C ILE A 100 1.59 5.40 -14.47
N TRP A 101 0.65 5.92 -13.70
CA TRP A 101 -0.64 5.29 -13.48
C TRP A 101 -1.48 5.38 -14.75
N GLU A 102 -1.82 4.23 -15.34
CA GLU A 102 -2.74 4.09 -16.48
C GLU A 102 -4.23 4.30 -16.10
#